data_AF-A0AAY4CC47-F1
#
_entry.id   AF-A0AAY4CC47-F1
#
_cell.length_a   1.000
_cell.length_b   1.000
_cell.length_c   1.000
_cell.angle_alpha   90.00
_cell.angle_beta   90.00
_cell.angle_gamma   90.00
#
_symmetry.space_group_name_H-M   'P 1'
#
loop_
_entity.id
_entity.type
_entity.pdbx_description
1 polymer ?
#
loop_
_entity_poly.entity_id
_entity_poly.type
_entity_poly.pdbx_seq_one_letter_code
_entity_poly.pdbx_strand_id
1 'polypeptide(L)'
;VFAQGTTRDRTNLFSCLICLDLLKHPIGLPCGHSYCMTCITRFWDEEEQKGVCSCPQCRETFTPRPVLQENHIIAMLVEKRRMAAPRALCYAGPGDVECDVLTAADERAEQEQDQESTCGSHTDIDIYTSSVLDYINTTIDTRSAQAAVMDSEKIFTQMIHSIKRRHSEVSELIRDQEKAELSRVEEFQGQLEQEITDLRRRDAELEQLSNTEDHIHFLQSFPSLCAPLGLSDLCNINVNQRFSFSHVNASFSDLKDKLEDFCMQEGQRITTIVKDMRLLQPVTREELFKYYCRFTMDPKTAHGNIRLSEDNRTLTCTFETNTYRDLPSRFDNTFQVLCKQAVTRRSYWEVQCSRYRVSIAVSYKDISRKGKGNECRFGFNDKSWKLSLHTSSSSFRHNNSETKLPPVSSSSRIGVYVDHSAGTLSFYSVSDTMTLLYRVQTTFTQPLYPGFGINNGSTVELCDI
;
A
#
# COMPACT_ATOMS: atom_id res chain seq x y z
N VAL A 1 -20.42 -22.41 -46.25
CA VAL A 1 -19.66 -21.44 -47.06
C VAL A 1 -18.88 -20.59 -46.08
N PHE A 2 -17.55 -20.74 -46.10
CA PHE A 2 -16.62 -20.18 -45.12
C PHE A 2 -16.54 -18.65 -45.19
N ALA A 3 -16.12 -18.09 -44.06
CA ALA A 3 -15.94 -16.68 -43.76
C ALA A 3 -15.11 -15.90 -44.79
N GLN A 4 -15.54 -14.67 -45.05
CA GLN A 4 -14.62 -13.56 -45.35
C GLN A 4 -14.81 -12.54 -44.24
N GLY A 5 -13.95 -12.66 -43.22
CA GLY A 5 -13.66 -11.54 -42.35
C GLY A 5 -13.01 -10.47 -43.20
N THR A 6 -13.65 -9.32 -43.29
CA THR A 6 -13.07 -8.13 -43.89
C THR A 6 -11.75 -7.86 -43.20
N THR A 7 -10.69 -7.88 -44.00
CA THR A 7 -9.37 -7.39 -43.67
C THR A 7 -9.52 -6.07 -42.92
N ARG A 8 -9.09 -6.10 -41.66
CA ARG A 8 -8.98 -4.95 -40.78
C ARG A 8 -8.05 -3.97 -41.49
N ASP A 9 -8.61 -3.01 -42.20
CA ASP A 9 -7.87 -1.95 -42.86
C ASP A 9 -7.04 -1.24 -41.79
N ARG A 10 -5.75 -1.59 -41.74
CA ARG A 10 -4.77 -1.11 -40.75
C ARG A 10 -4.23 0.26 -41.16
N THR A 11 -4.78 0.88 -42.20
CA THR A 11 -4.32 2.16 -42.69
C THR A 11 -4.91 3.30 -41.85
N ASN A 12 -4.02 3.98 -41.12
CA ASN A 12 -4.23 5.19 -40.31
C ASN A 12 -4.84 5.04 -38.90
N LEU A 13 -4.05 4.51 -37.96
CA LEU A 13 -4.34 4.54 -36.51
C LEU A 13 -4.61 5.95 -35.93
N PHE A 14 -4.17 7.02 -36.61
CA PHE A 14 -4.19 8.39 -36.08
C PHE A 14 -5.07 9.36 -36.88
N SER A 15 -5.85 8.86 -37.84
CA SER A 15 -6.75 9.69 -38.64
C SER A 15 -8.19 9.58 -38.14
N CYS A 16 -8.91 10.70 -38.20
CA CYS A 16 -10.33 10.74 -37.90
C CYS A 16 -11.11 10.32 -39.15
N LEU A 17 -11.94 9.28 -39.07
CA LEU A 17 -12.75 8.86 -40.22
C LEU A 17 -13.92 9.80 -40.58
N ILE A 18 -14.18 10.84 -39.78
CA ILE A 18 -15.19 11.85 -40.10
C ILE A 18 -14.61 12.97 -40.95
N CYS A 19 -13.46 13.52 -40.57
CA CYS A 19 -12.81 14.60 -41.32
C CYS A 19 -11.65 14.15 -42.21
N LEU A 20 -11.27 12.87 -42.13
CA LEU A 20 -10.17 12.22 -42.85
C LEU A 20 -8.77 12.79 -42.57
N ASP A 21 -8.66 13.77 -41.67
CA ASP A 21 -7.41 14.35 -41.18
C ASP A 21 -6.86 13.64 -39.93
N LEU A 22 -5.60 13.94 -39.58
CA LEU A 22 -5.04 13.61 -38.27
C LEU A 22 -5.91 14.13 -37.13
N LEU A 23 -6.10 13.30 -36.10
CA LEU A 23 -6.99 13.60 -34.98
C LEU A 23 -6.62 14.93 -34.27
N LYS A 24 -7.63 15.76 -34.01
CA LYS A 24 -7.52 16.99 -33.19
C LYS A 24 -8.37 16.82 -31.95
N HIS A 25 -7.77 16.93 -30.77
CA HIS A 25 -8.42 16.56 -29.50
C HIS A 25 -9.06 15.16 -29.57
N PRO A 26 -8.24 14.10 -29.71
CA PRO A 26 -8.74 12.75 -29.96
C PRO A 26 -9.58 12.24 -28.79
N ILE A 27 -10.73 11.66 -29.13
CA ILE A 27 -11.66 11.02 -28.21
C ILE A 27 -11.75 9.54 -28.56
N GLY A 28 -11.49 8.68 -27.58
CA GLY A 28 -11.72 7.24 -27.71
C GLY A 28 -13.16 6.90 -27.31
N LEU A 29 -13.90 6.24 -28.20
CA LEU A 29 -15.21 5.68 -27.86
C LEU A 29 -15.05 4.34 -27.13
N PRO A 30 -16.07 3.86 -26.38
CA PRO A 30 -16.01 2.57 -25.69
C PRO A 30 -15.72 1.38 -26.61
N CYS A 31 -16.12 1.48 -27.88
CA CYS A 31 -15.85 0.48 -28.92
C CYS A 31 -14.39 0.48 -29.42
N GLY A 32 -13.53 1.38 -28.92
CA GLY A 32 -12.11 1.48 -29.25
C GLY A 32 -11.77 2.36 -30.45
N HIS A 33 -12.76 2.91 -31.16
CA HIS A 33 -12.54 3.83 -32.28
C HIS A 33 -12.31 5.26 -31.80
N SER A 34 -11.45 6.01 -32.49
CA SER A 34 -11.05 7.37 -32.08
C SER A 34 -11.41 8.42 -33.12
N TYR A 35 -11.88 9.58 -32.67
CA TYR A 35 -12.32 10.69 -33.52
C TYR A 35 -11.90 12.04 -32.93
N CYS A 36 -11.90 13.11 -33.74
CA CYS A 36 -11.76 14.46 -33.20
C CYS A 36 -12.98 14.78 -32.33
N MET A 37 -12.77 15.44 -31.18
CA MET A 37 -13.84 15.86 -30.26
C MET A 37 -14.98 16.58 -30.98
N THR A 38 -14.64 17.56 -31.83
CA THR A 38 -15.62 18.34 -32.58
C THR A 38 -16.37 17.50 -33.63
N CYS A 39 -15.67 16.57 -34.29
CA CYS A 39 -16.25 15.72 -35.30
C CYS A 39 -17.29 14.76 -34.72
N ILE A 40 -16.97 14.08 -33.62
CA ILE A 40 -17.90 13.13 -33.00
C ILE A 40 -19.04 13.82 -32.26
N THR A 41 -18.78 14.99 -31.66
CA THR A 41 -19.81 15.82 -31.03
C THR A 41 -20.84 16.27 -32.07
N ARG A 42 -20.39 16.84 -33.19
CA ARG A 42 -21.27 17.25 -34.29
C ARG A 42 -22.06 16.07 -34.88
N PHE A 43 -21.41 14.91 -35.06
CA PHE A 43 -22.08 13.72 -35.55
C PHE A 43 -23.24 13.28 -34.64
N TRP A 44 -23.06 13.32 -33.31
CA TRP A 44 -24.13 13.00 -32.36
C TRP A 44 -25.18 14.10 -32.24
N ASP A 45 -24.80 15.36 -32.35
CA ASP A 45 -25.75 16.49 -32.33
C ASP A 45 -26.63 16.49 -33.59
N GLU A 46 -26.13 16.02 -34.74
CA GLU A 46 -26.91 15.86 -35.97
C GLU A 46 -27.87 14.65 -35.92
N GLU A 47 -27.59 13.63 -35.07
CA GLU A 47 -28.46 12.45 -34.85
C GLU A 47 -29.52 12.64 -33.73
N GLU A 48 -29.75 13.89 -33.28
CA GLU A 48 -30.61 14.24 -32.12
C GLU A 48 -32.04 13.64 -32.15
N GLN A 49 -32.56 13.27 -33.32
CA GLN A 49 -33.89 12.69 -33.47
C GLN A 49 -34.06 11.27 -32.91
N LYS A 50 -32.98 10.54 -32.59
CA LYS A 50 -33.06 9.12 -32.17
C LYS A 50 -32.79 8.85 -30.68
N GLY A 51 -32.32 9.84 -29.91
CA GLY A 51 -31.99 9.67 -28.48
C GLY A 51 -30.87 8.64 -28.19
N VAL A 52 -30.10 8.26 -29.22
CA VAL A 52 -29.05 7.23 -29.16
C VAL A 52 -27.81 7.76 -29.86
N CYS A 53 -26.65 7.69 -29.20
CA CYS A 53 -25.38 8.06 -29.81
C CYS A 53 -24.73 6.82 -30.45
N SER A 54 -24.36 6.86 -31.72
CA SER A 54 -23.75 5.71 -32.40
C SER A 54 -22.30 5.96 -32.82
N CYS A 55 -21.47 4.91 -32.89
CA CYS A 55 -20.13 5.01 -33.46
C CYS A 55 -20.22 5.08 -35.01
N PRO A 56 -19.63 6.08 -35.68
CA PRO A 56 -19.68 6.18 -37.15
C PRO A 56 -19.10 4.96 -37.89
N GLN A 57 -18.10 4.29 -37.29
CA GLN A 57 -17.39 3.17 -37.92
C GLN A 57 -18.05 1.81 -37.67
N CYS A 58 -18.36 1.46 -36.41
CA CYS A 58 -18.92 0.14 -36.07
C CYS A 58 -20.42 0.15 -35.79
N ARG A 59 -21.06 1.31 -35.77
CA ARG A 59 -22.50 1.52 -35.48
C ARG A 59 -22.95 1.07 -34.09
N GLU A 60 -22.02 0.79 -33.18
CA GLU A 60 -22.32 0.49 -31.79
C GLU A 60 -23.00 1.69 -31.12
N THR A 61 -24.10 1.43 -30.41
CA THR A 61 -24.96 2.45 -29.80
C THR A 61 -24.67 2.62 -28.31
N PHE A 62 -24.62 3.87 -27.84
CA PHE A 62 -24.35 4.24 -26.47
C PHE A 62 -25.53 5.04 -25.89
N THR A 63 -26.10 4.52 -24.80
CA THR A 63 -27.19 5.18 -24.04
C THR A 63 -26.92 5.00 -22.54
N PRO A 64 -26.75 6.08 -21.75
CA PRO A 64 -26.78 7.50 -22.13
C PRO A 64 -25.55 7.93 -22.96
N ARG A 65 -25.59 9.16 -23.51
CA ARG A 65 -24.46 9.77 -24.25
C ARG A 65 -23.17 9.73 -23.39
N PRO A 66 -22.08 9.12 -23.87
CA PRO A 66 -20.83 9.06 -23.11
C PRO A 66 -20.25 10.46 -22.85
N VAL A 67 -19.68 10.65 -21.66
CA VAL A 67 -18.87 11.84 -21.37
C VAL A 67 -17.60 11.77 -22.21
N LEU A 68 -17.37 12.77 -23.05
CA LEU A 68 -16.18 12.82 -23.91
C LEU A 68 -15.02 13.47 -23.16
N GLN A 69 -13.93 12.73 -23.01
CA GLN A 69 -12.68 13.23 -22.46
C GLN A 69 -11.55 13.00 -23.46
N GLU A 70 -10.68 13.99 -23.62
CA GLU A 70 -9.52 13.91 -24.50
C GLU A 70 -8.58 12.78 -24.06
N ASN A 71 -8.21 11.93 -25.01
CA ASN A 71 -7.22 10.89 -24.77
C ASN A 71 -5.82 11.48 -24.96
N HIS A 72 -5.20 11.87 -23.83
CA HIS A 72 -3.88 12.49 -23.82
C HIS A 72 -2.79 11.65 -24.49
N ILE A 73 -2.89 10.31 -24.45
CA ILE A 73 -1.93 9.42 -25.10
C ILE A 73 -2.08 9.52 -26.63
N ILE A 74 -3.31 9.44 -27.16
CA ILE A 74 -3.54 9.60 -28.61
C ILE A 74 -3.17 11.01 -29.08
N ALA A 75 -3.41 12.03 -28.25
CA ALA A 75 -3.05 13.41 -28.58
C ALA A 75 -1.53 13.57 -28.73
N MET A 76 -0.74 13.03 -27.79
CA MET A 76 0.72 12.99 -27.88
C MET A 76 1.21 12.25 -29.13
N LEU A 77 0.55 11.14 -29.48
CA LEU A 77 0.92 10.30 -30.62
C LEU A 77 0.70 10.99 -31.97
N VAL A 78 -0.43 11.68 -32.12
CA VAL A 78 -0.72 12.47 -33.32
C VAL A 78 0.33 13.57 -33.49
N GLU A 79 0.74 14.23 -32.40
CA GLU A 79 1.76 15.27 -32.44
C GLU A 79 3.13 14.71 -32.83
N LYS A 80 3.50 13.55 -32.30
CA LYS A 80 4.76 12.87 -32.66
C LYS A 80 4.76 12.42 -34.12
N ARG A 81 3.62 11.94 -34.65
CA ARG A 81 3.45 11.63 -36.08
C ARG A 81 3.55 12.87 -36.97
N ARG A 82 3.02 14.02 -36.54
CA ARG A 82 3.20 15.30 -37.26
C ARG A 82 4.68 15.67 -37.40
N MET A 83 5.49 15.41 -36.38
CA MET A 83 6.93 15.68 -36.40
C MET A 83 7.73 14.67 -37.24
N ALA A 84 7.22 13.46 -37.46
CA ALA A 84 7.90 12.37 -38.18
C ALA A 84 7.58 12.30 -39.69
N ALA A 85 6.62 13.09 -40.19
CA ALA A 85 6.22 13.06 -41.59
C ALA A 85 7.36 13.54 -42.53
N PRO A 86 7.79 12.74 -43.53
CA PRO A 86 8.70 13.20 -44.57
C PRO A 86 8.06 14.36 -45.36
N ARG A 87 8.83 15.42 -45.64
CA ARG A 87 8.43 16.44 -46.62
C ARG A 87 8.34 15.76 -47.99
N ALA A 88 7.14 15.44 -48.44
CA ALA A 88 6.90 14.87 -49.76
C ALA A 88 7.35 15.86 -50.86
N LEU A 89 8.29 15.43 -51.71
CA LEU A 89 8.62 16.07 -52.97
C LEU A 89 7.63 15.59 -54.04
N CYS A 90 7.07 16.55 -54.76
CA CYS A 90 6.09 16.35 -55.83
C CYS A 90 6.71 15.81 -57.13
N TYR A 91 5.81 15.33 -58.00
CA TYR A 91 5.82 15.21 -59.48
C TYR A 91 5.99 13.82 -60.09
N ALA A 92 4.94 13.37 -60.82
CA ALA A 92 4.97 13.17 -62.28
C ALA A 92 3.54 13.04 -62.84
N GLY A 93 3.34 13.52 -64.08
CA GLY A 93 2.04 13.72 -64.75
C GLY A 93 1.55 12.55 -65.63
N PRO A 94 0.45 12.76 -66.40
CA PRO A 94 -0.39 11.69 -66.92
C PRO A 94 -0.06 11.27 -68.36
N GLY A 95 -0.13 9.96 -68.62
CA GLY A 95 -0.25 9.39 -69.96
C GLY A 95 0.42 8.02 -70.08
N ASP A 96 -0.35 6.94 -70.05
CA ASP A 96 -0.45 5.95 -71.14
C ASP A 96 -1.45 4.84 -70.80
N VAL A 97 -1.98 4.23 -71.87
CA VAL A 97 -3.25 3.50 -71.97
C VAL A 97 -3.08 2.00 -71.66
N GLU A 98 -4.14 1.43 -71.10
CA GLU A 98 -4.36 0.07 -70.59
C GLU A 98 -3.99 -1.11 -71.53
N CYS A 99 -3.42 -2.18 -70.95
CA CYS A 99 -3.43 -3.53 -71.52
C CYS A 99 -3.57 -4.59 -70.41
N ASP A 100 -4.66 -5.36 -70.45
CA ASP A 100 -5.04 -6.43 -69.51
C ASP A 100 -4.18 -7.71 -69.66
N VAL A 101 -2.95 -7.71 -69.15
CA VAL A 101 -2.25 -8.92 -68.70
C VAL A 101 -1.41 -8.55 -67.48
N LEU A 102 -1.74 -9.06 -66.29
CA LEU A 102 -0.91 -8.86 -65.08
C LEU A 102 0.52 -9.35 -65.37
N THR A 103 1.45 -8.41 -65.49
CA THR A 103 2.87 -8.68 -65.63
C THR A 103 3.50 -8.82 -64.25
N ALA A 104 4.68 -9.44 -64.15
CA ALA A 104 5.47 -9.46 -62.91
C ALA A 104 5.78 -8.06 -62.37
N ALA A 105 5.64 -7.01 -63.19
CA ALA A 105 5.73 -5.62 -62.76
C ALA A 105 4.47 -5.16 -61.99
N ASP A 106 3.28 -5.65 -62.36
CA ASP A 106 2.03 -5.35 -61.67
C ASP A 106 1.96 -6.07 -60.31
N GLU A 107 2.34 -7.35 -60.25
CA GLU A 107 2.46 -8.09 -58.96
C GLU A 107 3.53 -7.46 -58.06
N ARG A 108 4.62 -6.94 -58.63
CA ARG A 108 5.65 -6.22 -57.88
C ARG A 108 5.14 -4.86 -57.39
N ALA A 109 4.36 -4.13 -58.18
CA ALA A 109 3.75 -2.87 -57.77
C ALA A 109 2.73 -3.08 -56.64
N GLU A 110 1.92 -4.13 -56.70
CA GLU A 110 1.02 -4.54 -55.61
C GLU A 110 1.81 -4.92 -54.35
N GLN A 111 2.89 -5.71 -54.48
CA GLN A 111 3.76 -6.06 -53.34
C GLN A 111 4.52 -4.85 -52.77
N GLU A 112 4.95 -3.90 -53.59
CA GLU A 112 5.59 -2.65 -53.15
C GLU A 112 4.58 -1.76 -52.41
N GLN A 113 3.33 -1.69 -52.87
CA GLN A 113 2.24 -0.98 -52.19
C GLN A 113 1.83 -1.65 -50.86
N ASP A 114 1.80 -2.98 -50.81
CA ASP A 114 1.59 -3.76 -49.59
C ASP A 114 2.77 -3.64 -48.61
N GLN A 115 4.01 -3.52 -49.12
CA GLN A 115 5.21 -3.31 -48.32
C GLN A 115 5.26 -1.89 -47.74
N GLU A 116 4.88 -0.86 -48.49
CA GLU A 116 4.79 0.53 -48.00
C GLU A 116 3.72 0.69 -46.92
N SER A 117 2.54 0.09 -47.13
CA SER A 117 1.45 0.11 -46.14
C SER A 117 1.79 -0.71 -44.88
N THR A 118 2.50 -1.83 -45.04
CA THR A 118 3.06 -2.59 -43.91
C THR A 118 4.14 -1.78 -43.18
N CYS A 119 5.07 -1.14 -43.89
CA CYS A 119 6.13 -0.31 -43.31
C CYS A 119 5.55 0.89 -42.52
N GLY A 120 4.52 1.56 -43.07
CA GLY A 120 3.78 2.61 -42.37
C GLY A 120 3.17 2.13 -41.06
N SER A 121 2.54 0.95 -41.06
CA SER A 121 1.95 0.36 -39.84
C SER A 121 2.98 0.02 -38.76
N HIS A 122 4.18 -0.44 -39.15
CA HIS A 122 5.28 -0.68 -38.21
C HIS A 122 5.79 0.62 -37.59
N THR A 123 5.96 1.68 -38.39
CA THR A 123 6.36 3.00 -37.87
C THR A 123 5.34 3.61 -36.90
N ASP A 124 4.04 3.44 -37.16
CA ASP A 124 2.97 3.88 -36.26
C ASP A 124 3.00 3.15 -34.91
N ILE A 125 3.31 1.85 -34.91
CA ILE A 125 3.44 1.03 -33.69
C ILE A 125 4.71 1.43 -32.90
N ASP A 126 5.82 1.71 -33.58
CA ASP A 126 7.05 2.17 -32.94
C ASP A 126 6.90 3.56 -32.31
N ILE A 127 6.19 4.46 -33.01
CA ILE A 127 5.79 5.77 -32.46
C ILE A 127 4.86 5.58 -31.26
N TYR A 128 3.88 4.68 -31.37
CA TYR A 128 2.97 4.29 -30.29
C TYR A 128 3.70 3.86 -29.03
N THR A 129 4.50 2.82 -29.14
CA THR A 129 5.25 2.22 -28.04
C THR A 129 6.25 3.20 -27.43
N SER A 130 6.99 3.95 -28.25
CA SER A 130 7.94 4.95 -27.78
C SER A 130 7.28 6.11 -27.03
N SER A 131 6.11 6.58 -27.46
CA SER A 131 5.40 7.65 -26.76
C SER A 131 4.73 7.17 -25.48
N VAL A 132 4.24 5.93 -25.44
CA VAL A 132 3.73 5.32 -24.21
C VAL A 132 4.86 5.18 -23.18
N LEU A 133 6.06 4.76 -23.60
CA LEU A 133 7.24 4.73 -22.74
C LEU A 133 7.62 6.13 -22.22
N ASP A 134 7.57 7.15 -23.08
CA ASP A 134 7.85 8.53 -22.69
C ASP A 134 6.80 9.09 -21.72
N TYR A 135 5.52 8.82 -21.96
CA TYR A 135 4.44 9.16 -21.04
C TYR A 135 4.59 8.45 -19.69
N ILE A 136 4.95 7.17 -19.69
CA ILE A 136 5.24 6.42 -18.47
C ILE A 136 6.41 7.08 -17.73
N ASN A 137 7.53 7.34 -18.41
CA ASN A 137 8.72 7.91 -17.80
C ASN A 137 8.51 9.34 -17.25
N THR A 138 7.66 10.14 -17.90
CA THR A 138 7.29 11.49 -17.43
C THR A 138 6.28 11.46 -16.28
N THR A 139 5.40 10.46 -16.24
CA THR A 139 4.42 10.26 -15.15
C THR A 139 5.05 9.59 -13.92
N ILE A 140 6.13 8.82 -14.09
CA ILE A 140 6.95 8.33 -12.99
C ILE A 140 7.61 9.55 -12.34
N ASP A 141 7.01 10.03 -11.24
CA ASP A 141 7.51 11.12 -10.42
C ASP A 141 8.74 10.69 -9.60
N THR A 142 9.82 10.37 -10.31
CA THR A 142 11.14 10.06 -9.74
C THR A 142 11.68 11.23 -8.91
N ARG A 143 11.29 12.47 -9.26
CA ARG A 143 11.70 13.68 -8.56
C ARG A 143 11.07 13.77 -7.16
N SER A 144 9.79 13.46 -7.02
CA SER A 144 9.12 13.40 -5.71
C SER A 144 9.68 12.28 -4.83
N ALA A 145 9.93 11.09 -5.39
CA ALA A 145 10.57 10.00 -4.66
C ALA A 145 11.98 10.38 -4.17
N GLN A 146 12.79 11.02 -5.03
CA GLN A 146 14.13 11.52 -4.66
C GLN A 146 14.06 12.61 -3.58
N ALA A 147 13.12 13.56 -3.70
CA ALA A 147 12.91 14.59 -2.70
C ALA A 147 12.56 13.98 -1.33
N ALA A 148 11.65 13.01 -1.29
CA ALA A 148 11.28 12.29 -0.07
C ALA A 148 12.48 11.56 0.56
N VAL A 149 13.36 10.96 -0.26
CA VAL A 149 14.60 10.34 0.23
C VAL A 149 15.52 11.38 0.85
N MET A 150 15.79 12.50 0.16
CA MET A 150 16.65 13.56 0.68
C MET A 150 16.12 14.17 1.99
N ASP A 151 14.81 14.40 2.08
CA ASP A 151 14.17 14.89 3.29
C ASP A 151 14.31 13.88 4.44
N SER A 152 14.15 12.58 4.14
CA SER A 152 14.35 11.52 5.13
C SER A 152 15.80 11.49 5.65
N GLU A 153 16.80 11.60 4.77
CA GLU A 153 18.22 11.63 5.14
C GLU A 153 18.52 12.81 6.08
N LYS A 154 17.95 13.98 5.78
CA LYS A 154 18.07 15.16 6.64
C LYS A 154 17.47 14.93 8.03
N ILE A 155 16.27 14.35 8.11
CA ILE A 155 15.60 14.04 9.38
C ILE A 155 16.42 13.06 10.21
N PHE A 156 16.87 11.95 9.61
CA PHE A 156 17.69 10.95 10.31
C PHE A 156 19.03 11.53 10.77
N THR A 157 19.65 12.39 9.96
CA THR A 157 20.87 13.09 10.35
C THR A 157 20.64 13.95 11.59
N GLN A 158 19.53 14.70 11.67
CA GLN A 158 19.19 15.50 12.85
C GLN A 158 18.92 14.64 14.10
N MET A 159 18.26 13.49 13.93
CA MET A 159 18.03 12.54 15.02
C MET A 159 19.34 11.97 15.57
N ILE A 160 20.25 11.54 14.69
CA ILE A 160 21.57 11.02 15.08
C ILE A 160 22.35 12.07 15.89
N HIS A 161 22.37 13.32 15.43
CA HIS A 161 23.03 14.41 16.16
C HIS A 161 22.39 14.63 17.55
N SER A 162 21.06 14.58 17.63
CA SER A 162 20.35 14.74 18.90
C SER A 162 20.64 13.62 19.90
N ILE A 163 20.74 12.37 19.42
CA ILE A 163 21.10 11.21 20.24
C ILE A 163 22.56 11.33 20.71
N LYS A 164 23.49 11.66 19.81
CA LYS A 164 24.91 11.86 20.15
C LYS A 164 25.10 12.94 21.21
N ARG A 165 24.41 14.08 21.07
CA ARG A 165 24.45 15.16 22.06
C ARG A 165 23.97 14.68 23.43
N ARG A 166 22.81 14.00 23.49
CA ARG A 166 22.27 13.45 24.75
C ARG A 166 23.24 12.49 25.43
N HIS A 167 23.87 11.63 24.62
CA HIS A 167 24.87 10.69 25.11
C HIS A 167 26.08 11.41 25.72
N SER A 168 26.56 12.48 25.08
CA SER A 168 27.65 13.31 25.63
C SER A 168 27.25 13.96 26.96
N GLU A 169 26.05 14.53 27.05
CA GLU A 169 25.52 15.16 28.27
C GLU A 169 25.48 14.16 29.45
N VAL A 170 24.96 12.94 29.23
CA VAL A 170 24.90 11.91 30.28
C VAL A 170 26.30 11.40 30.65
N SER A 171 27.18 11.24 29.65
CA SER A 171 28.57 10.80 29.90
C SER A 171 29.36 11.81 30.73
N GLU A 172 29.11 13.10 30.52
CA GLU A 172 29.73 14.17 31.30
C GLU A 172 29.22 14.16 32.75
N LEU A 173 27.91 14.03 32.96
CA LEU A 173 27.32 13.90 34.29
C LEU A 173 27.92 12.72 35.09
N ILE A 174 28.14 11.57 34.44
CA ILE A 174 28.76 10.40 35.08
C ILE A 174 30.19 10.71 35.53
N ARG A 175 30.99 11.34 34.67
CA ARG A 175 32.38 11.72 34.98
C ARG A 175 32.46 12.77 36.09
N ASP A 176 31.58 13.76 36.07
CA ASP A 176 31.53 14.80 37.09
C ASP A 176 31.17 14.22 38.47
N GLN A 177 30.21 13.27 38.51
CA GLN A 177 29.85 12.59 39.75
C GLN A 177 30.99 11.69 40.27
N GLU A 178 31.66 10.94 39.40
CA GLU A 178 32.83 10.15 39.77
C GLU A 178 33.94 11.03 40.37
N LYS A 179 34.25 12.15 39.69
CA LYS A 179 35.27 13.09 40.15
C LYS A 179 34.91 13.73 41.48
N ALA A 180 33.66 14.16 41.67
CA ALA A 180 33.21 14.78 42.90
C ALA A 180 33.33 13.83 44.10
N GLU A 181 32.97 12.56 43.93
CA GLU A 181 33.10 11.55 44.99
C GLU A 181 34.56 11.17 45.25
N LEU A 182 35.40 11.08 44.21
CA LEU A 182 36.84 10.86 44.36
C LEU A 182 37.48 11.98 45.20
N SER A 183 37.19 13.25 44.88
CA SER A 183 37.73 14.39 45.63
C SER A 183 37.28 14.38 47.10
N ARG A 184 36.05 13.94 47.40
CA ARG A 184 35.58 13.77 48.79
C ARG A 184 36.36 12.68 49.53
N VAL A 185 36.70 11.58 48.84
CA VAL A 185 37.52 10.50 49.41
C VAL A 185 38.96 10.97 49.65
N GLU A 186 39.55 11.70 48.71
CA GLU A 186 40.91 12.25 48.82
C GLU A 186 41.03 13.24 49.98
N GLU A 187 40.05 14.14 50.16
CA GLU A 187 40.01 15.07 51.29
C GLU A 187 39.96 14.32 52.63
N PHE A 188 39.10 13.32 52.72
CA PHE A 188 38.96 12.50 53.92
C PHE A 188 40.22 11.68 54.21
N GLN A 189 40.84 11.11 53.18
CA GLN A 189 42.12 10.40 53.31
C GLN A 189 43.21 11.33 53.84
N GLY A 190 43.30 12.56 53.33
CA GLY A 190 44.27 13.55 53.81
C GLY A 190 44.08 13.90 55.28
N GLN A 191 42.84 13.99 55.76
CA GLN A 191 42.53 14.19 57.18
C GLN A 191 43.04 13.02 58.04
N LEU A 192 42.84 11.77 57.60
CA LEU A 192 43.34 10.58 58.30
C LEU A 192 44.88 10.50 58.30
N GLU A 193 45.54 10.85 57.20
CA GLU A 193 47.00 10.84 57.10
C GLU A 193 47.65 11.88 58.04
N GLN A 194 47.05 13.07 58.13
CA GLN A 194 47.48 14.10 59.07
C GLN A 194 47.34 13.63 60.52
N GLU A 195 46.20 13.01 60.85
CA GLU A 195 45.92 12.50 62.19
C GLU A 195 46.91 11.39 62.60
N ILE A 196 47.22 10.45 61.69
CA ILE A 196 48.24 9.41 61.92
C ILE A 196 49.61 10.04 62.18
N THR A 197 49.94 11.11 61.45
CA THR A 197 51.20 11.82 61.60
C THR A 197 51.29 12.51 62.97
N ASP A 198 50.21 13.15 63.42
CA ASP A 198 50.13 13.78 64.74
C ASP A 198 50.19 12.76 65.89
N LEU A 199 49.52 11.61 65.73
CA LEU A 199 49.62 10.49 66.67
C LEU A 199 51.05 9.98 66.80
N ARG A 200 51.73 9.71 65.67
CA ARG A 200 53.13 9.25 65.65
C ARG A 200 54.08 10.27 66.29
N ARG A 201 53.83 11.57 66.07
CA ARG A 201 54.62 12.63 66.70
C ARG A 201 54.47 12.61 68.23
N ARG A 202 53.24 12.53 68.74
CA ARG A 202 53.01 12.46 70.20
C ARG A 202 53.59 11.20 70.82
N ASP A 203 53.51 10.07 70.12
CA ASP A 203 54.08 8.81 70.59
C ASP A 203 55.60 8.94 70.78
N ALA A 204 56.30 9.54 69.81
CA ALA A 204 57.73 9.82 69.93
C ALA A 204 58.06 10.83 71.05
N GLU A 205 57.24 11.88 71.23
CA GLU A 205 57.37 12.85 72.33
C GLU A 205 57.16 12.17 73.71
N LEU A 206 56.20 11.25 73.80
CA LEU A 206 55.94 10.45 75.01
C LEU A 206 57.09 9.49 75.30
N GLU A 207 57.65 8.82 74.28
CA GLU A 207 58.84 7.98 74.45
C GLU A 207 60.03 8.80 74.99
N GLN A 208 60.28 10.00 74.46
CA GLN A 208 61.33 10.88 74.97
C GLN A 208 61.06 11.32 76.42
N LEU A 209 59.82 11.69 76.74
CA LEU A 209 59.44 12.11 78.08
C LEU A 209 59.58 10.97 79.10
N SER A 210 59.28 9.73 78.70
CA SER A 210 59.42 8.54 79.56
C SER A 210 60.87 8.24 79.95
N ASN A 211 61.83 8.63 79.11
CA ASN A 211 63.26 8.45 79.34
C ASN A 211 63.92 9.62 80.10
N THR A 212 63.15 10.64 80.50
CA THR A 212 63.67 11.84 81.16
C THR A 212 63.80 11.64 82.68
N GLU A 213 64.94 12.03 83.26
CA GLU A 213 65.16 12.00 84.72
C GLU A 213 64.59 13.23 85.47
N ASP A 214 64.19 14.28 84.75
CA ASP A 214 63.53 15.47 85.29
C ASP A 214 62.03 15.23 85.54
N HIS A 215 61.70 14.88 86.79
CA HIS A 215 60.33 14.62 87.22
C HIS A 215 59.40 15.85 87.15
N ILE A 216 59.93 17.07 87.21
CA ILE A 216 59.10 18.29 87.13
C ILE A 216 58.68 18.50 85.67
N HIS A 217 59.62 18.37 84.72
CA HIS A 217 59.33 18.43 83.30
C HIS A 217 58.33 17.34 82.87
N PHE A 218 58.48 16.11 83.39
CA PHE A 218 57.51 15.03 83.16
C PHE A 218 56.09 15.42 83.58
N LEU A 219 55.91 15.90 84.82
CA LEU A 219 54.60 16.26 85.35
C LEU A 219 53.95 17.46 84.64
N GLN A 220 54.75 18.38 84.12
CA GLN A 220 54.25 19.54 83.36
C GLN A 220 53.83 19.18 81.93
N SER A 221 54.59 18.33 81.24
CA SER A 221 54.39 18.04 79.81
C SER A 221 53.45 16.86 79.53
N PHE A 222 53.31 15.92 80.47
CA PHE A 222 52.47 14.73 80.31
C PHE A 222 50.97 15.02 80.07
N PRO A 223 50.30 15.93 80.81
CA PRO A 223 48.86 16.20 80.63
C PRO A 223 48.51 16.73 79.24
N SER A 224 49.39 17.54 78.64
CA SER A 224 49.21 18.08 77.29
C SER A 224 49.31 17.01 76.20
N LEU A 225 50.08 15.94 76.41
CA LEU A 225 50.26 14.84 75.45
C LEU A 225 49.12 13.81 75.52
N CYS A 226 48.50 13.66 76.70
CA CYS A 226 47.36 12.77 76.92
C CYS A 226 45.99 13.37 76.53
N ALA A 227 45.95 14.62 76.06
CA ALA A 227 44.70 15.22 75.59
C ALA A 227 44.15 14.44 74.39
N PRO A 228 42.86 14.06 74.38
CA PRO A 228 42.27 13.36 73.23
C PRO A 228 42.47 14.19 71.96
N LEU A 229 42.88 13.54 70.87
CA LEU A 229 42.58 14.10 69.56
C LEU A 229 41.06 14.10 69.39
N GLY A 230 40.51 15.04 68.63
CA GLY A 230 39.07 15.19 68.37
C GLY A 230 38.48 14.04 67.53
N LEU A 231 38.74 12.80 67.92
CA LEU A 231 38.47 11.56 67.21
C LEU A 231 37.01 11.12 67.26
N SER A 232 36.15 11.80 68.03
CA SER A 232 34.74 11.41 68.18
C SER A 232 33.92 11.51 66.88
N ASP A 233 34.31 12.37 65.93
CA ASP A 233 33.54 12.60 64.70
C ASP A 233 33.98 11.72 63.50
N LEU A 234 35.13 11.03 63.58
CA LEU A 234 35.71 10.26 62.46
C LEU A 234 35.19 8.82 62.33
N CYS A 235 34.60 8.23 63.38
CA CYS A 235 34.28 6.80 63.42
C CYS A 235 32.98 6.37 62.70
N ASN A 236 32.23 7.28 62.09
CA ASN A 236 30.97 6.97 61.39
C ASN A 236 31.16 6.83 59.86
N ILE A 237 32.20 6.13 59.42
CA ILE A 237 32.40 5.87 57.99
C ILE A 237 31.42 4.77 57.54
N ASN A 238 30.25 5.18 57.06
CA ASN A 238 29.39 4.30 56.28
C ASN A 238 29.86 4.35 54.83
N VAL A 239 30.85 3.53 54.47
CA VAL A 239 31.20 3.30 53.06
C VAL A 239 30.00 2.64 52.40
N ASN A 240 29.29 3.38 51.55
CA ASN A 240 28.21 2.81 50.77
C ASN A 240 28.77 1.77 49.80
N GLN A 241 28.74 0.49 50.21
CA GLN A 241 29.21 -0.66 49.42
C GLN A 241 28.44 -0.86 48.10
N ARG A 242 27.43 -0.03 47.80
CA ARG A 242 26.61 -0.07 46.58
C ARG A 242 26.90 1.06 45.59
N PHE A 243 28.12 1.57 45.52
CA PHE A 243 28.55 2.36 44.37
C PHE A 243 28.60 1.45 43.12
N SER A 244 27.49 1.39 42.37
CA SER A 244 27.39 0.59 41.16
C SER A 244 26.58 1.33 40.11
N PHE A 245 27.20 1.58 38.95
CA PHE A 245 26.53 2.08 37.75
C PHE A 245 25.67 1.02 37.04
N SER A 246 25.44 -0.15 37.66
CA SER A 246 24.57 -1.20 37.11
C SER A 246 23.17 -0.69 36.74
N HIS A 247 22.58 0.18 37.57
CA HIS A 247 21.28 0.79 37.30
C HIS A 247 21.32 1.77 36.12
N VAL A 248 22.45 2.46 35.91
CA VAL A 248 22.65 3.35 34.76
C VAL A 248 22.75 2.54 33.48
N ASN A 249 23.52 1.45 33.49
CA ASN A 249 23.62 0.53 32.35
C ASN A 249 22.27 -0.13 32.02
N ALA A 250 21.52 -0.55 33.06
CA ALA A 250 20.16 -1.07 32.86
C ALA A 250 19.24 -0.04 32.20
N SER A 251 19.33 1.23 32.63
CA SER A 251 18.55 2.33 32.03
C SER A 251 18.92 2.59 30.56
N PHE A 252 20.20 2.44 30.18
CA PHE A 252 20.62 2.52 28.78
C PHE A 252 20.11 1.34 27.95
N SER A 253 20.10 0.13 28.49
CA SER A 253 19.49 -1.03 27.84
C SER A 253 18.00 -0.83 27.60
N ASP A 254 17.26 -0.37 28.62
CA ASP A 254 15.83 -0.07 28.50
C ASP A 254 15.54 1.01 27.43
N LEU A 255 16.40 2.03 27.35
CA LEU A 255 16.30 3.07 26.33
C LEU A 255 16.53 2.51 24.92
N LYS A 256 17.54 1.65 24.77
CA LYS A 256 17.86 0.99 23.51
C LYS A 256 16.67 0.17 23.02
N ASP A 257 16.12 -0.69 23.87
CA ASP A 257 15.02 -1.60 23.51
C ASP A 257 13.78 -0.80 23.07
N LYS A 258 13.44 0.28 23.81
CA LYS A 258 12.34 1.18 23.43
C LYS A 258 12.57 1.87 22.09
N LEU A 259 13.80 2.26 21.78
CA LEU A 259 14.13 2.90 20.52
C LEU A 259 14.04 1.90 19.35
N GLU A 260 14.52 0.68 19.54
CA GLU A 260 14.43 -0.39 18.54
C GLU A 260 12.96 -0.76 18.23
N ASP A 261 12.13 -0.92 19.26
CA ASP A 261 10.70 -1.18 19.10
C ASP A 261 9.99 -0.06 18.33
N PHE A 262 10.27 1.20 18.70
CA PHE A 262 9.72 2.37 18.02
C PHE A 262 10.14 2.41 16.54
N CYS A 263 11.43 2.17 16.26
CA CYS A 263 11.96 2.13 14.90
C CYS A 263 11.31 1.02 14.06
N MET A 264 11.09 -0.17 14.64
CA MET A 264 10.38 -1.23 13.92
C MET A 264 8.94 -0.84 13.58
N GLN A 265 8.20 -0.31 14.55
CA GLN A 265 6.80 0.07 14.37
C GLN A 265 6.62 1.15 13.29
N GLU A 266 7.40 2.23 13.36
CA GLU A 266 7.32 3.31 12.38
C GLU A 266 7.89 2.89 11.02
N GLY A 267 8.94 2.05 10.98
CA GLY A 267 9.46 1.47 9.75
C GLY A 267 8.41 0.65 8.98
N GLN A 268 7.59 -0.14 9.69
CA GLN A 268 6.49 -0.87 9.08
C GLN A 268 5.39 0.05 8.53
N ARG A 269 5.07 1.14 9.24
CA ARG A 269 4.10 2.15 8.77
C ARG A 269 4.59 2.83 7.49
N ILE A 270 5.84 3.27 7.45
CA ILE A 270 6.47 3.87 6.27
C ILE A 270 6.47 2.89 5.10
N THR A 271 6.86 1.64 5.34
CA THR A 271 6.87 0.58 4.31
C THR A 271 5.48 0.38 3.71
N THR A 272 4.43 0.44 4.53
CA THR A 272 3.04 0.31 4.07
C THR A 272 2.67 1.45 3.14
N ILE A 273 2.97 2.69 3.53
CA ILE A 273 2.72 3.89 2.73
C ILE A 273 3.43 3.80 1.37
N VAL A 274 4.70 3.41 1.36
CA VAL A 274 5.49 3.26 0.12
C VAL A 274 4.91 2.17 -0.77
N LYS A 275 4.48 1.03 -0.22
CA LYS A 275 3.86 -0.06 -0.99
C LYS A 275 2.50 0.32 -1.59
N ASP A 276 1.78 1.23 -0.94
CA ASP A 276 0.49 1.73 -1.43
C ASP A 276 0.65 2.71 -2.61
N MET A 277 1.81 3.34 -2.76
CA MET A 277 2.15 4.18 -3.91
C MET A 277 2.46 3.31 -5.14
N ARG A 278 1.44 3.00 -5.96
CA ARG A 278 1.62 2.31 -7.25
C ARG A 278 1.28 3.20 -8.44
N LEU A 279 2.16 3.19 -9.44
CA LEU A 279 2.11 3.99 -10.66
C LEU A 279 1.04 3.57 -11.68
N LEU A 280 0.71 2.27 -11.74
CA LEU A 280 -0.27 1.73 -12.67
C LEU A 280 -1.28 0.90 -11.88
N GLN A 281 -2.40 1.51 -11.58
CA GLN A 281 -3.59 0.78 -11.17
C GLN A 281 -4.71 1.13 -12.13
N PRO A 282 -5.62 0.21 -12.41
CA PRO A 282 -6.84 0.56 -13.12
C PRO A 282 -7.60 1.60 -12.27
N VAL A 283 -7.58 2.86 -12.70
CA VAL A 283 -8.16 3.99 -11.97
C VAL A 283 -9.63 4.14 -12.34
N THR A 284 -10.00 3.67 -13.54
CA THR A 284 -11.37 3.76 -14.04
C THR A 284 -12.09 2.42 -14.00
N ARG A 285 -13.42 2.48 -13.99
CA ARG A 285 -14.29 1.30 -14.00
C ARG A 285 -14.06 0.46 -15.26
N GLU A 286 -13.83 1.11 -16.40
CA GLU A 286 -13.58 0.47 -17.71
C GLU A 286 -12.27 -0.32 -17.73
N GLU A 287 -11.24 0.16 -17.02
CA GLU A 287 -9.98 -0.57 -16.90
C GLU A 287 -10.12 -1.82 -16.01
N LEU A 288 -10.95 -1.74 -14.97
CA LEU A 288 -11.27 -2.88 -14.11
C LEU A 288 -12.08 -3.95 -14.83
N PHE A 289 -12.96 -3.55 -15.76
CA PHE A 289 -13.78 -4.47 -16.55
C PHE A 289 -12.96 -5.44 -17.42
N LYS A 290 -11.73 -5.05 -17.81
CA LYS A 290 -10.79 -5.96 -18.49
C LYS A 290 -10.47 -7.22 -17.69
N TYR A 291 -10.70 -7.18 -16.37
CA TYR A 291 -10.47 -8.28 -15.45
C TYR A 291 -11.77 -8.90 -14.93
N TYR A 292 -12.93 -8.60 -15.52
CA TYR A 292 -14.20 -9.11 -15.07
C TYR A 292 -14.21 -10.65 -15.04
N CYS A 293 -14.65 -11.18 -13.91
CA CYS A 293 -14.80 -12.60 -13.68
C CYS A 293 -16.23 -12.91 -13.25
N ARG A 294 -16.91 -13.77 -14.01
CA ARG A 294 -18.25 -14.24 -13.68
C ARG A 294 -18.17 -15.35 -12.62
N PHE A 295 -18.61 -15.05 -11.40
CA PHE A 295 -18.63 -15.99 -10.28
C PHE A 295 -20.02 -16.60 -10.04
N THR A 296 -20.04 -17.78 -9.43
CA THR A 296 -21.26 -18.43 -8.93
C THR A 296 -21.03 -18.98 -7.52
N MET A 297 -22.03 -18.84 -6.66
CA MET A 297 -21.98 -19.31 -5.28
C MET A 297 -22.05 -20.85 -5.24
N ASP A 298 -21.34 -21.47 -4.31
CA ASP A 298 -21.33 -22.92 -4.13
C ASP A 298 -22.40 -23.35 -3.11
N PRO A 299 -23.49 -24.02 -3.55
CA PRO A 299 -24.53 -24.53 -2.64
C PRO A 299 -24.02 -25.53 -1.60
N LYS A 300 -22.86 -26.15 -1.84
CA LYS A 300 -22.23 -27.10 -0.91
C LYS A 300 -21.58 -26.41 0.29
N THR A 301 -21.30 -25.10 0.18
CA THR A 301 -20.70 -24.30 1.25
C THR A 301 -21.72 -23.45 2.01
N ALA A 302 -22.82 -23.08 1.34
CA ALA A 302 -23.85 -22.19 1.87
C ALA A 302 -24.45 -22.70 3.19
N HIS A 303 -24.68 -21.83 4.17
CA HIS A 303 -25.41 -22.20 5.38
C HIS A 303 -26.82 -22.76 5.10
N GLY A 304 -27.38 -23.60 5.97
CA GLY A 304 -28.70 -24.22 5.76
C GLY A 304 -29.87 -23.23 5.59
N ASN A 305 -29.77 -22.06 6.21
CA ASN A 305 -30.75 -20.97 6.09
C ASN A 305 -30.50 -20.02 4.90
N ILE A 306 -29.47 -20.28 4.09
CA ILE A 306 -29.20 -19.53 2.87
C ILE A 306 -29.92 -20.20 1.70
N ARG A 307 -30.65 -19.42 0.92
CA ARG A 307 -31.20 -19.83 -0.37
C ARG A 307 -30.45 -19.13 -1.49
N LEU A 308 -30.07 -19.93 -2.49
CA LEU A 308 -29.43 -19.48 -3.70
C LEU A 308 -30.45 -19.54 -4.84
N SER A 309 -30.55 -18.48 -5.62
CA SER A 309 -31.41 -18.36 -6.80
C SER A 309 -30.62 -17.84 -8.00
N GLU A 310 -31.26 -17.73 -9.16
CA GLU A 310 -30.69 -17.12 -10.37
C GLU A 310 -29.32 -17.72 -10.70
N ASP A 311 -29.30 -19.03 -10.95
CA ASP A 311 -28.09 -19.81 -11.23
C ASP A 311 -27.01 -19.74 -10.13
N ASN A 312 -27.45 -19.59 -8.87
CA ASN A 312 -26.61 -19.41 -7.68
C ASN A 312 -25.82 -18.10 -7.68
N ARG A 313 -26.44 -17.02 -8.17
CA ARG A 313 -25.84 -15.68 -8.18
C ARG A 313 -26.54 -14.70 -7.27
N THR A 314 -27.73 -15.05 -6.81
CA THR A 314 -28.47 -14.29 -5.82
C THR A 314 -28.63 -15.11 -4.55
N LEU A 315 -28.39 -14.45 -3.43
CA LEU A 315 -28.35 -15.03 -2.10
C LEU A 315 -29.36 -14.31 -1.21
N THR A 316 -30.24 -15.09 -0.58
CA THR A 316 -31.25 -14.63 0.39
C THR A 316 -31.20 -15.47 1.66
N CYS A 317 -31.60 -14.89 2.79
CA CYS A 317 -31.69 -15.58 4.08
C CYS A 317 -33.16 -15.84 4.42
N THR A 318 -33.50 -17.09 4.70
CA THR A 318 -34.85 -17.49 5.11
C THR A 318 -34.79 -18.34 6.38
N PHE A 319 -35.66 -18.07 7.34
CA PHE A 319 -35.76 -18.86 8.59
C PHE A 319 -36.70 -20.07 8.47
N GLU A 320 -37.17 -20.37 7.27
CA GLU A 320 -37.87 -21.63 6.99
C GLU A 320 -36.88 -22.78 7.15
N THR A 321 -37.28 -23.82 7.90
CA THR A 321 -36.47 -25.02 8.16
C THR A 321 -36.18 -25.75 6.85
N ASN A 322 -35.04 -25.46 6.22
CA ASN A 322 -34.56 -26.19 5.06
C ASN A 322 -33.84 -27.47 5.52
N THR A 323 -34.16 -28.60 4.88
CA THR A 323 -33.54 -29.91 5.12
C THR A 323 -32.31 -30.13 4.24
N TYR A 324 -31.39 -29.16 4.18
CA TYR A 324 -30.12 -29.41 3.49
C TYR A 324 -29.32 -30.48 4.22
N ARG A 325 -28.81 -31.46 3.47
CA ARG A 325 -27.88 -32.46 4.00
C ARG A 325 -26.66 -31.74 4.58
N ASP A 326 -26.30 -32.07 5.82
CA ASP A 326 -25.07 -31.57 6.42
C ASP A 326 -23.86 -32.13 5.66
N LEU A 327 -22.96 -31.24 5.27
CA LEU A 327 -21.75 -31.55 4.54
C LEU A 327 -20.56 -30.97 5.31
N PRO A 328 -19.38 -31.63 5.30
CA PRO A 328 -18.18 -31.07 5.91
C PRO A 328 -17.81 -29.67 5.35
N SER A 329 -18.10 -29.42 4.08
CA SER A 329 -17.87 -28.13 3.41
C SER A 329 -18.87 -27.04 3.79
N ARG A 330 -20.01 -27.38 4.41
CA ARG A 330 -21.13 -26.48 4.69
C ARG A 330 -20.87 -25.69 5.97
N PHE A 331 -21.03 -24.37 5.92
CA PHE A 331 -21.08 -23.54 7.13
C PHE A 331 -22.29 -23.91 8.00
N ASP A 332 -22.07 -24.26 9.25
CA ASP A 332 -23.11 -24.81 10.15
C ASP A 332 -23.79 -23.75 11.04
N ASN A 333 -23.05 -22.72 11.44
CA ASN A 333 -23.50 -21.73 12.42
C ASN A 333 -23.47 -20.30 11.88
N THR A 334 -22.75 -20.05 10.81
CA THR A 334 -22.57 -18.71 10.23
C THR A 334 -23.31 -18.63 8.91
N PHE A 335 -24.15 -17.59 8.74
CA PHE A 335 -24.89 -17.34 7.49
C PHE A 335 -23.96 -16.84 6.39
N GLN A 336 -23.11 -17.74 5.87
CA GLN A 336 -22.07 -17.45 4.90
C GLN A 336 -22.06 -18.49 3.76
N VAL A 337 -21.48 -18.11 2.63
CA VAL A 337 -21.25 -18.96 1.44
C VAL A 337 -19.94 -18.55 0.76
N LEU A 338 -19.30 -19.49 0.05
CA LEU A 338 -18.21 -19.21 -0.89
C LEU A 338 -18.64 -19.45 -2.33
N CYS A 339 -17.96 -18.81 -3.28
CA CYS A 339 -18.03 -19.13 -4.69
C CYS A 339 -17.27 -20.41 -5.05
N LYS A 340 -17.61 -20.99 -6.20
CA LYS A 340 -16.97 -22.20 -6.73
C LYS A 340 -15.61 -21.92 -7.34
N GLN A 341 -15.50 -20.80 -8.07
CA GLN A 341 -14.31 -20.42 -8.80
C GLN A 341 -13.31 -19.75 -7.86
N ALA A 342 -12.02 -20.04 -8.08
CA ALA A 342 -10.93 -19.43 -7.35
C ALA A 342 -10.36 -18.23 -8.12
N VAL A 343 -9.93 -17.22 -7.37
CA VAL A 343 -9.17 -16.07 -7.83
C VAL A 343 -7.68 -16.38 -7.63
N THR A 344 -6.97 -16.52 -8.75
CA THR A 344 -5.52 -16.82 -8.80
C THR A 344 -4.73 -15.80 -9.61
N ARG A 345 -5.41 -14.82 -10.20
CA ARG A 345 -4.84 -13.76 -11.06
C ARG A 345 -5.54 -12.43 -10.74
N ARG A 346 -5.36 -11.43 -11.62
CA ARG A 346 -6.20 -10.24 -11.62
C ARG A 346 -7.65 -10.61 -11.90
N SER A 347 -8.53 -10.22 -11.00
CA SER A 347 -9.97 -10.52 -11.12
C SER A 347 -10.77 -9.37 -10.54
N TYR A 348 -11.87 -9.05 -11.22
CA TYR A 348 -12.81 -8.02 -10.83
C TYR A 348 -14.24 -8.56 -10.87
N TRP A 349 -15.07 -8.18 -9.91
CA TRP A 349 -16.51 -8.46 -9.92
C TRP A 349 -17.28 -7.40 -9.16
N GLU A 350 -18.55 -7.21 -9.52
CA GLU A 350 -19.47 -6.30 -8.85
C GLU A 350 -20.56 -7.07 -8.10
N VAL A 351 -20.96 -6.52 -6.96
CA VAL A 351 -21.95 -7.12 -6.07
C VAL A 351 -22.99 -6.06 -5.72
N GLN A 352 -24.25 -6.31 -6.04
CA GLN A 352 -25.36 -5.49 -5.61
C GLN A 352 -25.80 -5.94 -4.21
N CYS A 353 -25.71 -5.02 -3.24
CA CYS A 353 -26.13 -5.26 -1.86
C CYS A 353 -27.46 -4.57 -1.60
N SER A 354 -28.32 -5.20 -0.79
CA SER A 354 -29.51 -4.53 -0.24
C SER A 354 -29.26 -3.94 1.16
N ARG A 355 -30.28 -3.24 1.67
CA ARG A 355 -30.19 -2.27 2.78
C ARG A 355 -29.67 -2.82 4.11
N TYR A 356 -29.75 -4.13 4.36
CA TYR A 356 -29.47 -4.71 5.67
C TYR A 356 -28.14 -5.45 5.70
N ARG A 357 -27.40 -5.32 6.81
CA ARG A 357 -26.09 -5.93 7.13
C ARG A 357 -25.59 -7.02 6.17
N VAL A 358 -24.70 -6.63 5.24
CA VAL A 358 -24.05 -7.53 4.28
C VAL A 358 -22.56 -7.66 4.60
N SER A 359 -21.99 -8.83 4.35
CA SER A 359 -20.55 -9.10 4.37
C SER A 359 -20.08 -9.56 3.00
N ILE A 360 -19.10 -8.87 2.43
CA ILE A 360 -18.39 -9.28 1.21
C ILE A 360 -16.99 -9.68 1.63
N ALA A 361 -16.52 -10.84 1.21
CA ALA A 361 -15.23 -11.37 1.61
C ALA A 361 -14.48 -12.04 0.46
N VAL A 362 -13.19 -12.21 0.67
CA VAL A 362 -12.38 -13.22 -0.01
C VAL A 362 -11.71 -14.08 1.05
N SER A 363 -11.59 -15.39 0.80
CA SER A 363 -11.05 -16.32 1.78
C SER A 363 -10.32 -17.50 1.13
N TYR A 364 -9.35 -18.05 1.83
CA TYR A 364 -8.79 -19.36 1.48
C TYR A 364 -9.83 -20.47 1.63
N LYS A 365 -9.67 -21.54 0.84
CA LYS A 365 -10.64 -22.65 0.80
C LYS A 365 -10.71 -23.42 2.12
N ASP A 366 -9.62 -23.45 2.87
CA ASP A 366 -9.41 -24.19 4.11
C ASP A 366 -9.80 -23.39 5.38
N ILE A 367 -10.60 -22.31 5.23
CA ILE A 367 -11.31 -21.70 6.36
C ILE A 367 -12.20 -22.74 7.05
N SER A 368 -12.22 -22.71 8.39
CA SER A 368 -13.05 -23.63 9.15
C SER A 368 -14.53 -23.45 8.79
N ARG A 369 -15.27 -24.55 8.72
CA ARG A 369 -16.71 -24.54 8.37
C ARG A 369 -17.62 -24.73 9.56
N LYS A 370 -17.07 -25.20 10.69
CA LYS A 370 -17.83 -25.73 11.80
C LYS A 370 -17.58 -24.96 13.09
N GLY A 371 -18.60 -24.95 13.95
CA GLY A 371 -18.54 -24.39 15.29
C GLY A 371 -18.90 -22.91 15.39
N LYS A 372 -18.94 -22.43 16.64
CA LYS A 372 -19.35 -21.06 17.00
C LYS A 372 -18.19 -20.06 17.14
N GLY A 373 -16.95 -20.54 17.01
CA GLY A 373 -15.74 -19.76 17.18
C GLY A 373 -15.45 -18.79 16.03
N ASN A 374 -14.37 -18.02 16.18
CA ASN A 374 -13.90 -17.05 15.20
C ASN A 374 -13.29 -17.71 13.94
N GLU A 375 -12.83 -18.95 14.07
CA GLU A 375 -12.19 -19.73 13.00
C GLU A 375 -13.03 -19.88 11.72
N CYS A 376 -14.36 -19.88 11.83
CA CYS A 376 -15.27 -20.06 10.69
C CYS A 376 -15.89 -18.75 10.16
N ARG A 377 -15.66 -17.61 10.83
CA ARG A 377 -16.30 -16.33 10.52
C ARG A 377 -15.40 -15.49 9.63
N PHE A 378 -15.90 -14.98 8.50
CA PHE A 378 -15.11 -14.11 7.63
C PHE A 378 -14.61 -12.87 8.40
N GLY A 379 -13.31 -12.58 8.23
CA GLY A 379 -12.57 -11.47 8.83
C GLY A 379 -12.11 -11.71 10.28
N PHE A 380 -12.52 -12.80 10.94
CA PHE A 380 -12.15 -13.09 12.33
C PHE A 380 -10.96 -14.07 12.46
N ASN A 381 -10.41 -14.49 11.33
CA ASN A 381 -9.25 -15.37 11.22
C ASN A 381 -8.26 -14.78 10.20
N ASP A 382 -7.07 -15.36 10.16
CA ASP A 382 -5.98 -15.03 9.23
C ASP A 382 -6.21 -15.52 7.79
N LYS A 383 -7.29 -16.28 7.54
CA LYS A 383 -7.62 -16.86 6.22
C LYS A 383 -8.67 -16.08 5.42
N SER A 384 -9.14 -14.95 5.93
CA SER A 384 -10.22 -14.19 5.30
C SER A 384 -10.11 -12.68 5.51
N TRP A 385 -10.52 -11.94 4.47
CA TRP A 385 -10.61 -10.48 4.46
C TRP A 385 -12.06 -10.10 4.15
N LYS A 386 -12.67 -9.28 5.01
CA LYS A 386 -14.09 -8.99 4.95
C LYS A 386 -14.37 -7.48 4.96
N LEU A 387 -15.19 -7.03 4.03
CA LEU A 387 -15.90 -5.77 4.08
C LEU A 387 -17.30 -5.99 4.67
N SER A 388 -17.61 -5.31 5.77
CA SER A 388 -18.93 -5.30 6.39
C SER A 388 -19.63 -3.99 6.02
N LEU A 389 -20.85 -4.11 5.51
CA LEU A 389 -21.71 -2.97 5.17
C LEU A 389 -22.92 -3.00 6.10
N HIS A 390 -23.15 -1.89 6.79
CA HIS A 390 -24.29 -1.66 7.66
C HIS A 390 -24.99 -0.35 7.26
N THR A 391 -26.23 -0.15 7.68
CA THR A 391 -27.03 1.04 7.34
C THR A 391 -26.39 2.37 7.72
N SER A 392 -25.55 2.37 8.74
CA SER A 392 -24.93 3.56 9.35
C SER A 392 -23.43 3.44 9.55
N SER A 393 -22.82 2.32 9.14
CA SER A 393 -21.39 2.10 9.34
C SER A 393 -20.85 1.10 8.33
N SER A 394 -19.57 1.22 8.02
CA SER A 394 -18.85 0.26 7.20
C SER A 394 -17.53 -0.07 7.89
N SER A 395 -17.09 -1.32 7.80
CA SER A 395 -15.81 -1.71 8.39
C SER A 395 -15.13 -2.80 7.58
N PHE A 396 -13.82 -2.70 7.50
CA PHE A 396 -12.97 -3.77 7.02
C PHE A 396 -12.47 -4.59 8.21
N ARG A 397 -12.37 -5.91 8.04
CA ARG A 397 -11.86 -6.81 9.09
C ARG A 397 -11.01 -7.94 8.52
N HIS A 398 -9.87 -8.20 9.17
CA HIS A 398 -8.98 -9.32 8.91
C HIS A 398 -8.29 -9.74 10.22
N ASN A 399 -8.17 -11.05 10.47
CA ASN A 399 -7.56 -11.60 11.69
C ASN A 399 -8.08 -10.95 12.99
N ASN A 400 -9.39 -10.74 13.06
CA ASN A 400 -10.09 -10.07 14.17
C ASN A 400 -9.70 -8.59 14.40
N SER A 401 -8.80 -8.03 13.60
CA SER A 401 -8.48 -6.60 13.56
C SER A 401 -9.50 -5.87 12.68
N GLU A 402 -10.12 -4.83 13.22
CA GLU A 402 -11.15 -4.04 12.54
C GLU A 402 -10.66 -2.63 12.21
N THR A 403 -10.89 -2.19 10.98
CA THR A 403 -10.72 -0.81 10.53
C THR A 403 -12.08 -0.22 10.18
N LYS A 404 -12.46 0.86 10.88
CA LYS A 404 -13.70 1.58 10.59
C LYS A 404 -13.55 2.39 9.31
N LEU A 405 -14.55 2.34 8.45
CA LEU A 405 -14.59 3.05 7.17
C LEU A 405 -15.68 4.13 7.19
N PRO A 406 -15.57 5.15 6.32
CA PRO A 406 -16.66 6.08 6.08
C PRO A 406 -17.97 5.34 5.74
N PRO A 407 -19.14 5.89 6.12
CA PRO A 407 -20.41 5.27 5.79
C PRO A 407 -20.59 5.16 4.28
N VAL A 408 -20.83 3.95 3.79
CA VAL A 408 -21.20 3.67 2.40
C VAL A 408 -22.71 3.56 2.32
N SER A 409 -23.34 4.20 1.34
CA SER A 409 -24.79 4.15 1.16
C SER A 409 -25.30 2.70 1.14
N SER A 410 -26.40 2.42 1.84
CA SER A 410 -26.90 1.06 2.09
C SER A 410 -27.49 0.34 0.85
N SER A 411 -27.54 1.00 -0.31
CA SER A 411 -27.97 0.44 -1.60
C SER A 411 -26.83 0.35 -2.61
N SER A 412 -25.58 0.31 -2.14
CA SER A 412 -24.41 0.43 -3.01
C SER A 412 -24.07 -0.89 -3.70
N ARG A 413 -23.77 -0.75 -4.98
CA ARG A 413 -23.03 -1.75 -5.74
C ARG A 413 -21.57 -1.66 -5.35
N ILE A 414 -20.95 -2.80 -5.07
CA ILE A 414 -19.58 -2.88 -4.60
C ILE A 414 -18.73 -3.61 -5.63
N GLY A 415 -17.72 -2.91 -6.14
CA GLY A 415 -16.68 -3.51 -6.96
C GLY A 415 -15.61 -4.12 -6.07
N VAL A 416 -15.21 -5.36 -6.35
CA VAL A 416 -14.09 -6.02 -5.69
C VAL A 416 -13.03 -6.33 -6.73
N TYR A 417 -11.82 -5.83 -6.51
CA TYR A 417 -10.66 -6.09 -7.35
C TYR A 417 -9.61 -6.84 -6.55
N VAL A 418 -9.08 -7.90 -7.14
CA VAL A 418 -7.95 -8.66 -6.59
C VAL A 418 -6.85 -8.71 -7.63
N ASP A 419 -5.63 -8.37 -7.24
CA ASP A 419 -4.41 -8.75 -7.94
C ASP A 419 -3.68 -9.77 -7.06
N HIS A 420 -3.86 -11.06 -7.37
CA HIS A 420 -3.31 -12.13 -6.53
C HIS A 420 -1.78 -12.09 -6.51
N SER A 421 -1.15 -11.98 -7.68
CA SER A 421 0.31 -11.91 -7.83
C SER A 421 0.93 -10.72 -7.13
N ALA A 422 0.26 -9.56 -7.21
CA ALA A 422 0.75 -8.36 -6.59
C ALA A 422 0.25 -8.19 -5.15
N GLY A 423 -0.55 -9.12 -4.61
CA GLY A 423 -0.97 -9.07 -3.23
C GLY A 423 -1.98 -7.97 -2.88
N THR A 424 -2.79 -7.53 -3.85
CA THR A 424 -3.71 -6.40 -3.67
C THR A 424 -5.16 -6.88 -3.61
N LEU A 425 -5.92 -6.39 -2.64
CA LEU A 425 -7.38 -6.50 -2.60
C LEU A 425 -7.96 -5.10 -2.37
N SER A 426 -8.83 -4.65 -3.26
CA SER A 426 -9.47 -3.34 -3.21
C SER A 426 -10.99 -3.47 -3.31
N PHE A 427 -11.69 -2.67 -2.50
CA PHE A 427 -13.13 -2.54 -2.50
C PHE A 427 -13.51 -1.14 -2.97
N TYR A 428 -14.51 -1.06 -3.83
CA TYR A 428 -14.97 0.19 -4.43
C TYR A 428 -16.48 0.32 -4.25
N SER A 429 -16.95 1.52 -3.99
CA SER A 429 -18.34 1.90 -4.18
C SER A 429 -18.53 2.27 -5.64
N VAL A 430 -19.47 1.61 -6.30
CA VAL A 430 -19.79 1.82 -7.71
C VAL A 430 -21.15 2.50 -7.80
N SER A 431 -21.14 3.76 -8.23
CA SER A 431 -22.32 4.52 -8.64
C SER A 431 -22.03 5.18 -9.99
N ASP A 432 -22.43 6.43 -10.19
CA ASP A 432 -21.97 7.25 -11.33
C ASP A 432 -20.46 7.50 -11.29
N THR A 433 -19.86 7.41 -10.10
CA THR A 433 -18.41 7.49 -9.89
C THR A 433 -17.92 6.25 -9.16
N MET A 434 -16.68 5.86 -9.42
CA MET A 434 -16.04 4.73 -8.75
C MET A 434 -15.14 5.22 -7.62
N THR A 435 -15.56 5.00 -6.37
CA THR A 435 -14.85 5.49 -5.18
C THR A 435 -14.16 4.34 -4.47
N LEU A 436 -12.84 4.42 -4.23
CA LEU A 436 -12.12 3.45 -3.42
C LEU A 436 -12.60 3.53 -1.95
N LEU A 437 -13.10 2.41 -1.44
CA LEU A 437 -13.55 2.29 -0.05
C LEU A 437 -12.43 1.84 0.87
N TYR A 438 -11.71 0.81 0.45
CA TYR A 438 -10.62 0.25 1.22
C TYR A 438 -9.70 -0.57 0.34
N ARG A 439 -8.42 -0.58 0.69
CA ARG A 439 -7.41 -1.40 0.06
C ARG A 439 -6.59 -2.10 1.13
N VAL A 440 -6.29 -3.36 0.90
CA VAL A 440 -5.28 -4.09 1.64
C VAL A 440 -4.19 -4.56 0.68
N GLN A 441 -2.96 -4.44 1.17
CA GLN A 441 -1.76 -4.89 0.50
C GLN A 441 -1.13 -5.98 1.38
N THR A 442 -1.15 -7.23 0.92
CA THR A 442 -0.72 -8.41 1.70
C THR A 442 -0.15 -9.50 0.78
N THR A 443 0.38 -10.59 1.34
CA THR A 443 0.84 -11.73 0.54
C THR A 443 -0.20 -12.84 0.59
N PHE A 444 -0.80 -13.17 -0.56
CA PHE A 444 -1.73 -14.29 -0.67
C PHE A 444 -0.96 -15.59 -0.89
N THR A 445 -1.09 -16.54 0.03
CA THR A 445 -0.36 -17.81 0.01
C THR A 445 -1.15 -18.94 -0.64
N GLN A 446 -2.46 -18.77 -0.82
CA GLN A 446 -3.34 -19.75 -1.47
C GLN A 446 -4.32 -19.04 -2.43
N PRO A 447 -4.98 -19.79 -3.34
CA PRO A 447 -6.09 -19.25 -4.13
C PRO A 447 -7.21 -18.70 -3.24
N LEU A 448 -7.75 -17.54 -3.63
CA LEU A 448 -8.82 -16.86 -2.91
C LEU A 448 -10.18 -17.26 -3.49
N TYR A 449 -11.20 -17.35 -2.65
CA TYR A 449 -12.57 -17.63 -3.05
C TYR A 449 -13.44 -16.46 -2.60
N PRO A 450 -14.19 -15.80 -3.51
CA PRO A 450 -15.19 -14.82 -3.13
C PRO A 450 -16.18 -15.45 -2.15
N GLY A 451 -16.55 -14.69 -1.13
CA GLY A 451 -17.44 -15.12 -0.06
C GLY A 451 -18.44 -14.05 0.30
N PHE A 452 -19.63 -14.49 0.70
CA PHE A 452 -20.72 -13.59 1.07
C PHE A 452 -21.33 -14.04 2.39
N GLY A 453 -21.68 -13.08 3.23
CA GLY A 453 -22.43 -13.30 4.45
C GLY A 453 -23.60 -12.33 4.54
N ILE A 454 -24.74 -12.80 5.04
CA ILE A 454 -25.95 -11.99 5.16
C ILE A 454 -26.67 -12.22 6.47
N ASN A 455 -27.46 -11.22 6.85
CA ASN A 455 -28.44 -11.31 7.92
C ASN A 455 -29.86 -11.48 7.36
N ASN A 456 -30.84 -11.66 8.26
CA ASN A 456 -32.24 -11.74 7.87
C ASN A 456 -32.71 -10.47 7.15
N GLY A 457 -33.47 -10.64 6.07
CA GLY A 457 -33.98 -9.55 5.24
C GLY A 457 -32.96 -8.90 4.31
N SER A 458 -31.72 -9.40 4.28
CA SER A 458 -30.67 -8.96 3.36
C SER A 458 -30.63 -9.85 2.10
N THR A 459 -30.15 -9.25 1.01
CA THR A 459 -29.92 -9.90 -0.27
C THR A 459 -28.58 -9.45 -0.83
N VAL A 460 -27.93 -10.37 -1.53
CA VAL A 460 -26.68 -10.13 -2.26
C VAL A 460 -26.83 -10.74 -3.64
N GLU A 461 -26.55 -9.95 -4.66
CA GLU A 461 -26.60 -10.36 -6.06
C GLU A 461 -25.26 -10.10 -6.73
N LEU A 462 -24.72 -11.10 -7.42
CA LEU A 462 -23.54 -10.95 -8.26
C LEU A 462 -23.94 -10.35 -9.61
N CYS A 463 -23.49 -9.12 -9.89
CA CYS A 463 -23.89 -8.39 -11.09
C CYS A 463 -23.30 -9.01 -12.38
N ASP A 464 -24.09 -8.92 -13.45
CA ASP A 464 -23.58 -8.96 -14.81
C ASP A 464 -23.19 -7.56 -15.27
N ILE A 465 -22.00 -7.48 -15.86
CA ILE A 465 -21.39 -6.23 -16.35
C ILE A 465 -20.89 -6.41 -17.77
#